data_AF-A0A372FAX4-F1
#
_entry.id   AF-A0A372FAX4-F1
#
_cell.length_a   1.000
_cell.length_b   1.000
_cell.length_c   1.000
_cell.angle_alpha   90.00
_cell.angle_beta   90.00
_cell.angle_gamma   90.00
#
_symmetry.space_group_name_H-M   'P 1'
#
loop_
_entity.id
_entity.type
_entity.pdbx_description
1 polymer ?
#
loop_
_entity_poly.entity_id
_entity_poly.type
_entity_poly.pdbx_seq_one_letter_code
_entity_poly.pdbx_strand_id
1 'polypeptide(L)'
;MEDKEFFEIYINALEKALNNDEVNYGFSVYAPYDYIDDDALLKRLEKFESDNYNRFSHFFDLIAFYFDAKSHYFDTVGKYSVEEYREKVIKELNTIKEKFLVS
;
A
#
# COMPACT_ATOMS: atom_id res chain seq x y z
N MET A 1 -16.72 -0.87 -7.56
CA MET A 1 -15.68 -1.51 -8.40
C MET A 1 -15.50 -2.92 -7.88
N GLU A 2 -15.07 -3.82 -8.75
CA GLU A 2 -14.81 -5.21 -8.37
C GLU A 2 -13.41 -5.35 -7.75
N ASP A 3 -13.20 -6.41 -6.95
CA ASP A 3 -11.94 -6.64 -6.24
C ASP A 3 -10.73 -6.66 -7.18
N LYS A 4 -10.84 -7.38 -8.30
CA LYS A 4 -9.76 -7.46 -9.28
C LYS A 4 -9.43 -6.10 -9.88
N GLU A 5 -10.45 -5.31 -10.25
CA GLU A 5 -10.28 -3.95 -10.81
C GLU A 5 -9.56 -3.05 -9.79
N PHE A 6 -9.98 -3.10 -8.52
CA PHE A 6 -9.33 -2.35 -7.46
C PHE A 6 -7.88 -2.75 -7.29
N PHE A 7 -7.60 -4.05 -7.09
CA PHE A 7 -6.25 -4.51 -6.80
C PHE A 7 -5.31 -4.36 -7.99
N GLU A 8 -5.79 -4.47 -9.23
CA GLU A 8 -4.95 -4.20 -10.41
C GLU A 8 -4.45 -2.75 -10.42
N ILE A 9 -5.30 -1.78 -10.08
CA ILE A 9 -4.90 -0.37 -10.02
C ILE A 9 -4.04 -0.10 -8.78
N TYR A 10 -4.52 -0.54 -7.62
CA TYR A 10 -3.92 -0.24 -6.34
C TYR A 10 -2.53 -0.90 -6.18
N ILE A 11 -2.36 -2.15 -6.63
CA ILE A 11 -1.06 -2.82 -6.57
C ILE A 11 -0.04 -2.16 -7.48
N ASN A 12 -0.42 -1.77 -8.70
CA ASN A 12 0.48 -1.02 -9.59
C ASN A 12 0.98 0.28 -8.94
N ALA A 13 0.11 0.96 -8.19
CA ALA A 13 0.47 2.17 -7.46
C ALA A 13 1.36 1.86 -6.23
N LEU A 14 1.03 0.80 -5.48
CA LEU A 14 1.81 0.34 -4.33
C LEU A 14 3.22 -0.13 -4.71
N GLU A 15 3.38 -0.84 -5.82
CA GLU A 15 4.70 -1.25 -6.32
C GLU A 15 5.55 -0.04 -6.70
N LYS A 16 4.96 1.01 -7.30
CA LYS A 16 5.67 2.27 -7.53
C LYS A 16 6.09 2.92 -6.22
N ALA A 17 5.20 2.97 -5.24
CA ALA A 17 5.51 3.53 -3.93
C ALA A 17 6.66 2.77 -3.24
N LEU A 18 6.62 1.43 -3.24
CA LEU A 18 7.68 0.57 -2.69
C LEU A 18 9.01 0.66 -3.45
N ASN A 19 8.99 0.93 -4.75
CA ASN A 19 10.22 1.10 -5.54
C ASN A 19 10.85 2.49 -5.37
N ASN A 20 10.13 3.44 -4.78
CA ASN A 20 10.58 4.82 -4.58
C ASN A 20 10.60 5.21 -3.09
N ASP A 21 10.40 4.26 -2.17
CA ASP A 21 10.32 4.48 -0.72
C ASP A 21 11.68 4.79 -0.05
N GLU A 22 12.78 4.70 -0.81
CA GLU A 22 14.13 5.14 -0.41
C GLU A 22 14.49 6.53 -0.96
N VAL A 23 13.70 7.09 -1.88
CA VAL A 23 13.98 8.38 -2.50
C VAL A 23 13.71 9.48 -1.47
N ASN A 24 14.75 10.21 -1.06
CA ASN A 24 14.76 11.35 -0.12
C ASN A 24 14.92 11.04 1.37
N TYR A 25 15.51 9.90 1.75
CA TYR A 25 15.79 9.55 3.15
C TYR A 25 14.55 9.51 4.07
N GLY A 26 13.32 9.66 3.57
CA GLY A 26 12.09 9.74 4.37
C GLY A 26 11.30 11.06 4.27
N PHE A 27 11.82 12.10 3.59
CA PHE A 27 11.23 13.46 3.68
C PHE A 27 10.02 13.65 2.74
N SER A 28 9.88 12.76 1.77
CA SER A 28 8.77 12.74 0.80
C SER A 28 8.50 11.30 0.41
N VAL A 29 7.98 10.55 1.38
CA VAL A 29 7.49 9.19 1.17
C VAL A 29 6.12 9.30 0.53
N TYR A 30 6.01 8.89 -0.72
CA TYR A 30 4.75 8.83 -1.44
C TYR A 30 4.08 7.48 -1.19
N ALA A 31 2.85 7.52 -0.68
CA ALA A 31 1.99 6.37 -0.49
C ALA A 31 1.37 5.92 -1.84
N PRO A 32 0.70 4.76 -1.92
CA PRO A 32 0.15 4.26 -3.18
C PRO A 32 -0.75 5.29 -3.89
N TYR A 33 -1.58 6.01 -3.14
CA TYR A 33 -2.51 6.99 -3.69
C TYR A 33 -1.83 8.20 -4.36
N ASP A 34 -0.60 8.54 -3.98
CA ASP A 34 0.15 9.64 -4.59
C ASP A 34 0.61 9.32 -6.03
N TYR A 35 0.54 8.05 -6.46
CA TYR A 35 0.87 7.61 -7.82
C TYR A 35 -0.36 7.51 -8.75
N ILE A 36 -1.50 8.08 -8.35
CA ILE A 36 -2.76 8.05 -9.07
C ILE A 36 -3.22 9.49 -9.35
N ASP A 37 -3.02 9.96 -10.59
CA ASP A 37 -3.29 11.35 -10.99
C ASP A 37 -4.78 11.65 -11.27
N ASP A 38 -5.64 10.64 -11.33
CA ASP A 38 -7.07 10.80 -11.64
C ASP A 38 -7.90 10.92 -10.36
N ASP A 39 -8.33 12.14 -10.01
CA ASP A 39 -9.17 12.46 -8.86
C ASP A 39 -10.47 11.66 -8.79
N ALA A 40 -11.10 11.39 -9.94
CA ALA A 40 -12.36 10.65 -9.97
C ALA A 40 -12.11 9.16 -9.71
N LEU A 41 -10.99 8.64 -10.21
CA LEU A 41 -10.54 7.29 -9.89
C LEU A 41 -10.15 7.15 -8.42
N LEU A 42 -9.41 8.12 -7.88
CA LEU A 42 -8.98 8.13 -6.49
C LEU A 42 -10.19 8.00 -5.54
N LYS A 43 -11.23 8.83 -5.74
CA LYS A 43 -12.46 8.76 -4.96
C LYS A 43 -13.17 7.39 -5.05
N ARG A 44 -13.08 6.72 -6.20
CA ARG A 44 -13.64 5.37 -6.37
C ARG A 44 -12.84 4.34 -5.59
N LEU A 45 -11.51 4.46 -5.58
CA LEU A 45 -10.61 3.58 -4.82
C LEU A 45 -10.80 3.76 -3.32
N GLU A 46 -10.78 5.01 -2.83
CA GLU A 46 -11.03 5.35 -1.42
C GLU A 46 -12.40 4.81 -0.96
N LYS A 47 -13.42 4.97 -1.80
CA LYS A 47 -14.75 4.41 -1.50
C LYS A 47 -14.71 2.88 -1.42
N PHE A 48 -14.02 2.22 -2.34
CA PHE A 48 -13.88 0.76 -2.29
C PHE A 48 -13.14 0.30 -1.03
N GLU A 49 -12.03 0.95 -0.70
CA GLU A 49 -11.27 0.68 0.52
C GLU A 49 -12.16 0.83 1.76
N SER A 50 -12.88 1.95 1.87
CA SER A 50 -13.80 2.21 2.99
C SER A 50 -14.91 1.17 3.10
N ASP A 51 -15.60 0.86 1.99
CA ASP A 51 -16.69 -0.11 1.97
C ASP A 51 -16.22 -1.55 2.26
N ASN A 52 -14.96 -1.87 1.95
CA ASN A 52 -14.39 -3.22 2.07
C ASN A 52 -13.30 -3.32 3.14
N TYR A 53 -13.11 -2.29 3.97
CA TYR A 53 -12.00 -2.21 4.91
C TYR A 53 -11.95 -3.44 5.82
N ASN A 54 -13.07 -3.83 6.42
CA ASN A 54 -13.11 -5.02 7.28
C ASN A 54 -12.65 -6.31 6.57
N ARG A 55 -12.94 -6.45 5.26
CA ARG A 55 -12.58 -7.63 4.47
C ARG A 55 -11.09 -7.70 4.13
N PHE A 56 -10.43 -6.55 4.06
CA PHE A 56 -9.03 -6.41 3.66
C PHE A 56 -8.16 -5.66 4.68
N SER A 57 -8.67 -5.53 5.90
CA SER A 57 -8.07 -4.71 6.97
C SER A 57 -6.61 -5.07 7.20
N HIS A 58 -6.29 -6.36 7.22
CA HIS A 58 -4.91 -6.81 7.34
C HIS A 58 -3.96 -6.20 6.30
N PHE A 59 -4.37 -6.21 5.02
CA PHE A 59 -3.55 -5.69 3.94
C PHE A 59 -3.46 -4.16 3.98
N PHE A 60 -4.60 -3.50 4.18
CA PHE A 60 -4.64 -2.03 4.27
C PHE A 60 -3.85 -1.50 5.46
N ASP A 61 -3.98 -2.13 6.63
CA ASP A 61 -3.24 -1.76 7.84
C ASP A 61 -1.73 -1.96 7.67
N LEU A 62 -1.31 -3.08 7.07
CA LEU A 62 0.11 -3.31 6.76
C LEU A 62 0.69 -2.17 5.93
N ILE A 63 -0.03 -1.72 4.91
CA ILE A 63 0.43 -0.63 4.05
C ILE A 63 0.44 0.69 4.82
N ALA A 64 -0.66 1.02 5.50
CA ALA A 64 -0.80 2.25 6.26
C ALA A 64 0.32 2.38 7.31
N PHE A 65 0.57 1.34 8.11
CA PHE A 65 1.61 1.39 9.14
C PHE A 65 3.03 1.45 8.58
N TYR A 66 3.29 0.82 7.44
CA TYR A 66 4.59 0.91 6.78
C TYR A 66 4.89 2.34 6.31
N PHE A 67 3.98 2.92 5.54
CA PHE A 67 4.17 4.26 4.98
C PHE A 67 4.13 5.36 6.05
N ASP A 68 3.30 5.20 7.10
CA ASP A 68 3.31 6.09 8.27
C ASP A 68 4.69 6.10 8.94
N ALA A 69 5.23 4.93 9.28
CA ALA A 69 6.54 4.82 9.92
C ALA A 69 7.69 5.36 9.05
N LYS A 70 7.66 5.08 7.74
CA LYS A 70 8.62 5.63 6.78
C LYS A 70 8.56 7.16 6.72
N SER A 71 7.36 7.74 6.68
CA SER A 71 7.17 9.21 6.64
C SER A 71 7.63 9.90 7.92
N HIS A 72 7.59 9.19 9.04
CA HIS A 72 8.00 9.67 10.36
C HIS A 72 9.43 9.28 10.75
N TYR A 73 10.21 8.65 9.85
CA TYR A 73 11.59 8.22 10.10
C TYR A 73 11.72 7.29 11.31
N PHE A 74 10.70 6.48 11.56
CA PHE A 74 10.78 5.49 12.63
C PHE A 74 11.65 4.33 12.18
N ASP A 75 12.46 3.81 13.10
CA ASP A 75 13.27 2.62 12.84
C ASP A 75 12.43 1.33 12.92
N THR A 76 11.24 1.39 13.52
CA THR A 76 10.42 0.23 13.84
C THR A 76 8.92 0.48 13.68
N VAL A 77 8.18 -0.59 13.40
CA VAL A 77 6.72 -0.69 13.48
C VAL A 77 6.38 -1.77 14.50
N GLY A 78 5.98 -1.34 15.70
CA GLY A 78 5.75 -2.24 16.83
C GLY A 78 7.05 -2.90 17.29
N LYS A 79 7.23 -4.18 16.97
CA LYS A 79 8.42 -4.98 17.34
C LYS A 79 9.34 -5.32 16.16
N TYR A 80 8.97 -4.91 14.96
CA TYR A 80 9.71 -5.19 13.74
C TYR A 80 10.46 -3.93 13.32
N SER A 81 11.67 -4.09 12.81
CA SER A 81 12.31 -3.02 12.04
C SER A 81 11.48 -2.66 10.82
N VAL A 82 11.64 -1.45 10.30
CA VAL A 82 10.95 -1.01 9.08
C VAL A 82 11.26 -1.93 7.89
N GLU A 83 12.49 -2.44 7.78
CA GLU A 83 12.86 -3.39 6.72
C GLU A 83 12.16 -4.74 6.85
N GLU A 84 12.12 -5.32 8.05
CA GLU A 84 11.32 -6.54 8.31
C GLU A 84 9.83 -6.31 8.06
N TYR A 85 9.34 -5.08 8.30
CA TYR A 85 7.96 -4.73 8.02
C TYR A 85 7.70 -4.57 6.52
N ARG A 86 8.65 -4.01 5.77
CA ARG A 86 8.61 -3.94 4.30
C ARG A 86 8.49 -5.33 3.68
N GLU A 87 9.26 -6.30 4.16
CA GLU A 87 9.16 -7.69 3.71
C GLU A 87 7.76 -8.29 3.93
N LYS A 88 7.09 -7.92 5.04
CA LYS A 88 5.71 -8.33 5.30
C LYS A 88 4.73 -7.73 4.30
N VAL A 89 4.89 -6.43 3.98
CA VAL A 89 4.08 -5.76 2.95
C VAL A 89 4.25 -6.46 1.60
N ILE A 90 5.49 -6.75 1.19
CA ILE A 90 5.78 -7.43 -0.08
C ILE A 90 5.17 -8.84 -0.11
N LYS A 91 5.28 -9.58 0.99
CA LYS A 91 4.69 -10.92 1.09
C LYS A 91 3.17 -10.89 0.97
N GLU A 92 2.50 -9.96 1.65
CA GLU A 92 1.04 -9.84 1.57
C GLU A 92 0.59 -9.34 0.18
N LEU A 93 1.32 -8.39 -0.40
CA LEU A 93 1.13 -7.94 -1.77
C LEU A 93 1.12 -9.13 -2.74
N ASN A 94 2.12 -10.00 -2.69
CA ASN A 94 2.18 -11.19 -3.54
C ASN A 94 1.00 -12.15 -3.28
N THR A 95 0.56 -12.28 -2.03
CA THR A 95 -0.62 -13.10 -1.67
C THR A 95 -1.90 -12.54 -2.29
N ILE A 96 -2.08 -11.22 -2.28
CA ILE A 96 -3.21 -10.55 -2.95
C ILE A 96 -3.10 -10.71 -4.48
N LYS A 97 -1.90 -10.60 -5.06
CA LYS A 97 -1.66 -10.80 -6.50
C LYS A 97 -2.13 -12.17 -6.97
N GLU A 98 -1.72 -13.21 -6.26
CA GLU A 98 -2.14 -14.59 -6.54
C GLU A 98 -3.65 -14.78 -6.36
N LYS A 99 -4.22 -14.26 -5.26
CA LYS A 99 -5.64 -14.42 -4.92
C LYS A 99 -6.58 -13.81 -5.96
N PHE A 100 -6.23 -12.65 -6.51
CA PHE A 100 -7.07 -11.92 -7.45
C PHE A 100 -6.61 -12.01 -8.91
N LEU A 101 -5.56 -12.80 -9.18
CA LEU A 101 -5.00 -13.00 -10.52
C LEU A 101 -4.61 -11.67 -11.17
N VAL A 102 -3.87 -10.86 -10.41
CA VAL A 102 -3.33 -9.56 -10.86
C VAL A 102 -1.81 -9.65 -10.96
N SER A 103 -1.27 -9.11 -12.05
CA SER A 103 0.12 -9.30 -12.49
C SER A 103 1.06 -8.22 -11.99
#